data_AF-A0A7Y0S0Z4-F1
#
_entry.id   AF-A0A7Y0S0Z4-F1
#
_cell.length_a   1.000
_cell.length_b   1.000
_cell.length_c   1.000
_cell.angle_alpha   90.00
_cell.angle_beta   90.00
_cell.angle_gamma   90.00
#
_symmetry.space_group_name_H-M   'P 1'
#
loop_
_entity.id
_entity.type
_entity.pdbx_description
1 polymer ?
#
loop_
_entity_poly.entity_id
_entity_poly.type
_entity_poly.pdbx_seq_one_letter_code
_entity_poly.pdbx_strand_id
1 'polypeptide(L)'
;QLELNIRHATYAAPWCKNGEGTLVWNASGIQSPVGSLELGPVIADINCQDSALTATGEQSSKQVSAAFSAELMPNQRYSTKAWFKPGAEFPSSMGEQLKWLGKPNAQGQYEFNYQGRF
;
A
#
# COMPACT_ATOMS: atom_id res chain seq x y z
N GLN A 1 -5.34 13.74 -5.11
CA GLN A 1 -4.46 13.86 -6.29
C GLN A 1 -3.41 12.76 -6.25
N LEU A 2 -2.99 12.24 -7.39
CA LEU A 2 -1.93 11.24 -7.50
C LEU A 2 -0.83 11.79 -8.39
N GLU A 3 0.41 11.75 -7.91
CA GLU A 3 1.59 12.33 -8.56
C GLU A 3 2.71 11.31 -8.60
N LEU A 4 3.20 11.01 -9.80
CA LEU A 4 4.34 10.14 -10.02
C LEU A 4 5.56 10.98 -10.38
N ASN A 5 6.62 10.85 -9.59
CA ASN A 5 7.91 11.46 -9.84
C ASN A 5 8.90 10.36 -10.25
N ILE A 6 9.35 10.39 -11.50
CA ILE A 6 10.37 9.45 -12.00
C ILE A 6 11.73 10.13 -11.86
N ARG A 7 12.60 9.58 -11.01
CA ARG A 7 13.98 10.08 -10.87
C ARG A 7 14.82 9.68 -12.06
N HIS A 8 14.76 8.39 -12.43
CA HIS A 8 15.33 7.85 -13.65
C HIS A 8 14.62 6.55 -14.02
N ALA A 9 14.61 6.20 -15.31
CA ALA A 9 14.11 4.93 -15.77
C ALA A 9 14.78 4.55 -17.10
N THR A 10 15.38 3.36 -17.15
CA THR A 10 15.87 2.76 -18.38
C THR A 10 14.95 1.61 -18.76
N TYR A 11 14.30 1.74 -19.91
CA TYR A 11 13.45 0.68 -20.43
C TYR A 11 14.27 -0.54 -20.90
N ALA A 12 13.77 -1.73 -20.58
CA ALA A 12 14.09 -2.99 -21.22
C ALA A 12 12.88 -3.90 -21.07
N ALA A 13 12.65 -4.80 -22.03
CA ALA A 13 11.53 -5.72 -21.94
C ALA A 13 11.69 -6.66 -20.71
N PRO A 14 10.59 -6.99 -20.00
CA PRO A 14 9.22 -6.50 -20.21
C PRO A 14 8.94 -5.09 -19.66
N TRP A 15 9.69 -4.58 -18.67
CA TRP A 15 9.35 -3.32 -17.99
C TRP A 15 10.52 -2.34 -17.84
N CYS A 16 11.66 -2.79 -17.32
CA CYS A 16 12.84 -1.94 -17.17
C CYS A 16 14.13 -2.77 -17.16
N LYS A 17 15.25 -2.07 -17.38
CA LYS A 17 16.58 -2.50 -16.92
C LYS A 17 16.82 -1.99 -15.50
N ASN A 18 16.58 -0.70 -15.26
CA ASN A 18 16.62 -0.07 -13.95
C ASN A 18 15.65 1.11 -13.89
N GLY A 19 15.28 1.54 -12.68
CA GLY A 19 14.55 2.78 -12.49
C GLY A 19 14.19 3.03 -11.04
N GLU A 20 13.98 4.29 -10.71
CA GLU A 20 13.61 4.76 -9.38
C GLU A 20 12.60 5.90 -9.52
N GLY A 21 11.59 5.89 -8.66
CA GLY A 21 10.60 6.94 -8.59
C GLY A 21 9.88 6.97 -7.26
N THR A 22 9.05 7.99 -7.08
CA THR A 22 8.20 8.16 -5.91
C THR A 22 6.78 8.46 -6.37
N LEU A 23 5.81 7.78 -5.78
CA LEU A 23 4.39 8.04 -5.96
C LEU A 23 3.85 8.74 -4.73
N VAL A 24 3.26 9.92 -4.91
CA VAL A 24 2.57 10.65 -3.86
C VAL A 24 1.07 10.57 -4.12
N TRP A 25 0.33 10.10 -3.13
CA TRP A 25 -1.13 10.05 -3.18
C TRP A 25 -1.72 10.85 -2.03
N ASN A 26 -2.22 12.04 -2.38
CA ASN A 26 -2.93 12.95 -1.49
C ASN A 26 -4.43 12.70 -1.64
N ALA A 27 -4.92 11.55 -1.15
CA ALA A 27 -6.35 11.33 -0.97
C ALA A 27 -6.78 11.82 0.41
N SER A 28 -7.95 12.46 0.48
CA SER A 28 -8.56 12.85 1.75
C SER A 28 -9.10 11.66 2.54
N GLY A 29 -9.26 10.50 1.91
CA GLY A 29 -9.72 9.27 2.55
C GLY A 29 -10.20 8.21 1.57
N ILE A 30 -10.65 7.07 2.12
CA ILE A 30 -11.34 5.99 1.39
C ILE A 30 -12.80 5.97 1.82
N GLN A 31 -13.70 5.84 0.85
CA GLN A 31 -15.13 5.61 1.09
C GLN A 31 -15.48 4.17 0.75
N SER A 32 -16.23 3.52 1.63
CA SER A 32 -16.67 2.13 1.48
C SER A 32 -18.08 1.96 2.02
N PRO A 33 -18.76 0.84 1.73
CA PRO A 33 -20.09 0.56 2.29
C PRO A 33 -20.11 0.50 3.84
N VAL A 34 -18.97 0.27 4.49
CA VAL A 34 -18.87 0.18 5.96
C VAL A 34 -18.47 1.51 6.62
N GLY A 35 -18.27 2.56 5.82
CA GLY A 35 -17.97 3.91 6.28
C GLY A 35 -16.86 4.59 5.47
N SER A 36 -16.44 5.75 5.95
CA SER A 36 -15.31 6.53 5.42
C SER A 36 -14.12 6.47 6.37
N LEU A 37 -12.91 6.42 5.83
CA LEU A 37 -11.66 6.41 6.58
C LEU A 37 -10.76 7.54 6.08
N GLU A 38 -10.37 8.45 6.96
CA GLU A 38 -9.43 9.51 6.63
C GLU A 38 -8.00 8.97 6.60
N LEU A 39 -7.30 9.27 5.51
CA LEU A 39 -5.92 8.86 5.31
C LEU A 39 -4.99 10.06 5.40
N GLY A 40 -3.76 9.81 5.82
CA GLY A 40 -2.66 10.74 5.58
C GLY A 40 -2.20 10.68 4.12
N PRO A 41 -1.31 11.60 3.71
CA PRO A 41 -0.63 11.47 2.43
C PRO A 41 0.14 10.15 2.39
N VAL A 42 0.01 9.41 1.28
CA VAL A 42 0.81 8.20 1.04
C VAL A 42 2.00 8.60 0.18
N ILE A 43 3.19 8.26 0.63
CA ILE A 43 4.41 8.35 -0.16
C ILE A 43 4.91 6.93 -0.35
N ALA A 44 5.06 6.53 -1.62
CA ALA A 44 5.54 5.22 -1.97
C ALA A 44 6.77 5.31 -2.86
N ASP A 45 7.84 4.65 -2.46
CA ASP A 45 9.03 4.47 -3.27
C ASP A 45 8.81 3.33 -4.25
N ILE A 46 9.16 3.57 -5.51
CA ILE A 46 9.06 2.61 -6.61
C ILE A 46 10.49 2.36 -7.10
N ASN A 47 10.87 1.10 -7.14
CA ASN A 47 12.15 0.68 -7.70
C ASN A 47 11.94 -0.38 -8.78
N CYS A 48 12.83 -0.40 -9.76
CA CYS A 48 12.82 -1.38 -10.82
C CYS A 48 14.25 -1.85 -11.08
N GLN A 49 14.47 -3.16 -11.14
CA GLN A 49 15.75 -3.77 -11.47
C GLN A 49 15.52 -5.06 -12.27
N ASP A 50 16.04 -5.14 -13.49
CA ASP A 50 15.89 -6.30 -14.39
C ASP A 50 14.43 -6.77 -14.52
N SER A 51 13.53 -5.79 -14.65
CA SER A 51 12.07 -5.99 -14.67
C SER A 51 11.50 -6.67 -13.43
N ALA A 52 12.16 -6.64 -12.28
CA ALA A 52 11.50 -6.79 -10.99
C ALA A 52 11.08 -5.39 -10.52
N LEU A 53 9.78 -5.16 -10.39
CA LEU A 53 9.20 -3.92 -9.87
C LEU A 53 8.90 -4.11 -8.39
N THR A 54 9.31 -3.16 -7.56
CA THR A 54 8.96 -3.12 -6.14
C THR A 54 8.36 -1.77 -5.79
N ALA A 55 7.37 -1.77 -4.90
CA ALA A 55 6.83 -0.56 -4.31
C ALA A 55 6.68 -0.72 -2.81
N THR A 56 7.08 0.28 -2.04
CA THR A 56 6.88 0.32 -0.58
C THR A 56 6.36 1.68 -0.18
N GLY A 57 5.37 1.73 0.70
CA GLY A 57 4.85 3.00 1.17
C GLY A 57 4.17 2.87 2.52
N GLU A 58 4.05 4.02 3.17
CA GLU A 58 3.39 4.15 4.47
C GLU A 58 2.53 5.40 4.51
N GLN A 59 1.57 5.39 5.43
CA GLN A 59 0.73 6.53 5.73
C GLN A 59 0.29 6.48 7.19
N SER A 60 -0.02 7.66 7.72
CA SER A 60 -0.59 7.78 9.06
C SER A 60 -1.55 8.95 9.13
N SER A 61 -2.69 8.72 9.78
CA SER A 61 -3.68 9.71 10.18
C SER A 61 -4.06 9.47 11.65
N LYS A 62 -4.91 10.34 12.21
CA LYS A 62 -5.50 10.09 13.53
C LYS A 62 -6.42 8.86 13.55
N GLN A 63 -6.98 8.52 12.40
CA GLN A 63 -7.88 7.39 12.26
C GLN A 63 -7.13 6.08 12.02
N VAL A 64 -6.04 6.08 11.23
CA VAL A 64 -5.38 4.83 10.83
C VAL A 64 -3.91 5.03 10.43
N SER A 65 -3.06 4.09 10.81
CA SER A 65 -1.72 3.94 10.24
C SER A 65 -1.67 2.71 9.35
N ALA A 66 -0.98 2.77 8.22
CA ALA A 66 -0.86 1.63 7.31
C ALA A 66 0.48 1.65 6.59
N ALA A 67 0.98 0.48 6.23
CA ALA A 67 2.10 0.36 5.32
C ALA A 67 1.91 -0.84 4.39
N PHE A 68 2.60 -0.80 3.26
CA PHE A 68 2.58 -1.88 2.28
C PHE A 68 3.95 -2.08 1.64
N SER A 69 4.17 -3.29 1.15
CA SER A 69 5.18 -3.64 0.18
C SER A 69 4.54 -4.48 -0.93
N ALA A 70 4.91 -4.21 -2.17
CA ALA A 70 4.45 -4.94 -3.34
C ALA A 70 5.64 -5.26 -4.24
N GLU A 71 5.58 -6.42 -4.88
CA GLU A 71 6.54 -6.89 -5.85
C GLU A 71 5.80 -7.41 -7.08
N LEU A 72 6.32 -7.11 -8.26
CA LEU A 72 5.86 -7.63 -9.53
C LEU A 72 7.07 -8.14 -10.33
N MET A 73 7.07 -9.43 -10.62
CA MET A 73 8.17 -10.16 -11.25
C MET A 73 7.94 -10.37 -12.75
N PRO A 74 8.97 -10.42 -13.61
CA PRO A 74 8.82 -10.46 -15.08
C PRO A 74 7.90 -11.56 -15.62
N ASN A 75 7.73 -12.65 -14.86
CA ASN A 75 6.84 -13.77 -15.16
C ASN A 75 5.38 -13.55 -14.71
N GLN A 76 5.01 -12.30 -14.43
CA GLN A 76 3.67 -11.85 -14.02
C GLN A 76 3.24 -12.33 -12.63
N ARG A 77 4.16 -12.89 -11.84
CA ARG A 77 3.90 -13.16 -10.43
C ARG A 77 3.95 -11.85 -9.66
N TYR A 78 3.00 -11.68 -8.76
CA TYR A 78 2.99 -10.54 -7.86
C TYR A 78 2.82 -11.02 -6.42
N SER A 79 3.37 -10.23 -5.50
CA SER A 79 3.14 -10.40 -4.07
C SER A 79 2.92 -9.03 -3.43
N THR A 80 1.99 -8.97 -2.49
CA THR A 80 1.68 -7.76 -1.73
C THR A 80 1.56 -8.15 -0.27
N LYS A 81 2.28 -7.42 0.57
CA LYS A 81 2.11 -7.45 2.02
C LYS A 81 1.65 -6.07 2.45
N ALA A 82 0.62 -6.00 3.26
CA ALA A 82 0.15 -4.74 3.81
C ALA A 82 -0.31 -4.96 5.23
N TRP A 83 -0.34 -3.88 6.00
CA TRP A 83 -1.01 -3.88 7.28
C TRP A 83 -1.67 -2.53 7.53
N PHE A 84 -2.71 -2.53 8.35
CA PHE A 84 -3.20 -1.30 8.95
C PHE A 84 -3.39 -1.46 10.46
N LYS A 85 -3.37 -0.36 11.17
CA LYS A 85 -3.60 -0.25 12.60
C LYS A 85 -4.62 0.85 12.87
N PRO A 86 -5.77 0.53 13.49
CA PRO A 86 -6.72 1.54 13.97
C PRO A 86 -6.04 2.55 14.91
N GLY A 87 -6.29 3.84 14.66
CA GLY A 87 -5.91 4.95 15.50
C GLY A 87 -6.99 5.32 16.52
N ALA A 88 -6.75 6.38 17.28
CA ALA A 88 -7.66 6.84 18.34
C ALA A 88 -9.01 7.34 17.79
N GLU A 89 -9.03 7.84 16.55
CA GLU A 89 -10.24 8.35 15.89
C GLU A 89 -10.79 7.36 14.85
N PHE A 90 -10.40 6.07 14.92
CA PHE A 90 -10.90 5.07 13.99
C PHE A 90 -12.44 4.96 14.06
N PRO A 91 -13.15 5.01 12.94
CA PRO A 91 -14.62 5.00 12.94
C PRO A 91 -15.20 3.78 13.65
N SER A 92 -16.13 4.00 14.59
CA SER A 92 -16.76 2.92 15.34
C SER A 92 -17.49 1.91 14.45
N SER A 93 -18.16 2.39 13.39
CA SER A 93 -18.86 1.53 12.43
C SER A 93 -17.92 0.54 11.74
N MET A 94 -16.68 0.94 11.47
CA MET A 94 -15.65 0.05 10.94
C MET A 94 -15.01 -0.81 12.03
N GLY A 95 -14.84 -0.26 13.23
CA GLY A 95 -14.31 -0.97 14.40
C GLY A 95 -15.10 -2.24 14.72
N GLU A 96 -16.41 -2.19 14.59
CA GLU A 96 -17.28 -3.36 14.77
C GLU A 96 -17.04 -4.46 13.73
N GLN A 97 -16.64 -4.09 12.51
CA GLN A 97 -16.35 -5.02 11.43
C GLN A 97 -14.98 -5.69 11.57
N LEU A 98 -14.06 -5.13 12.37
CA LEU A 98 -12.73 -5.72 12.60
C LEU A 98 -12.82 -7.13 13.17
N LYS A 99 -13.92 -7.46 13.86
CA LYS A 99 -14.19 -8.82 14.38
C LYS A 99 -14.17 -9.89 13.28
N TRP A 100 -14.53 -9.53 12.05
CA TRP A 100 -14.50 -10.43 10.90
C TRP A 100 -13.10 -10.61 10.31
N LEU A 101 -12.19 -9.65 10.53
CA LEU A 101 -10.80 -9.71 10.05
C LEU A 101 -9.90 -10.54 10.98
N GLY A 102 -10.40 -10.95 12.15
CA GLY A 102 -9.65 -11.71 13.14
C GLY A 102 -8.95 -10.83 14.16
N LYS A 103 -7.87 -11.35 14.77
CA LYS A 103 -7.11 -10.62 15.79
C LYS A 103 -5.91 -9.94 15.16
N PRO A 104 -5.58 -8.70 15.56
CA PRO A 104 -4.34 -8.07 15.14
C PRO A 104 -3.13 -8.77 15.77
N ASN A 105 -1.94 -8.50 15.22
CA ASN A 105 -0.67 -8.92 15.79
C ASN A 105 -0.36 -8.18 17.12
N ALA A 106 0.77 -8.49 17.76
CA ALA A 106 1.16 -7.90 19.05
C ALA A 106 1.33 -6.37 19.01
N GLN A 107 1.51 -5.79 17.82
CA GLN A 107 1.65 -4.36 17.58
C GLN A 107 0.29 -3.68 17.30
N GLY A 108 -0.80 -4.46 17.25
CA GLY A 108 -2.14 -3.98 16.94
C GLY A 108 -2.40 -3.85 15.43
N GLN A 109 -1.61 -4.51 14.60
CA GLN A 109 -1.73 -4.43 13.14
C GLN A 109 -2.55 -5.61 12.60
N TYR A 110 -3.48 -5.29 11.69
CA TYR A 110 -4.20 -6.26 10.87
C TYR A 110 -3.41 -6.45 9.57
N GLU A 111 -2.94 -7.66 9.33
CA GLU A 111 -2.03 -7.99 8.23
C GLU A 111 -2.77 -8.61 7.04
N PHE A 112 -2.36 -8.21 5.84
CA PHE A 112 -2.90 -8.67 4.56
C PHE A 112 -1.74 -9.18 3.73
N ASN A 113 -1.83 -10.43 3.30
CA ASN A 113 -0.86 -11.03 2.40
C ASN A 113 -1.62 -11.55 1.18
N TYR A 114 -1.27 -11.06 0.01
CA TYR A 114 -1.87 -11.47 -1.25
C TYR A 114 -0.77 -11.80 -2.24
N GLN A 115 -0.91 -12.92 -2.94
CA GLN A 115 0.05 -13.37 -3.92
C GLN A 115 -0.68 -14.06 -5.05
N GLY A 116 -0.17 -13.92 -6.26
CA GLY A 116 -0.80 -14.49 -7.41
C GLY A 116 0.02 -14.34 -8.67
N ARG A 117 -0.66 -14.56 -9.78
CA ARG A 117 -0.13 -14.41 -11.13
C ARG A 117 -1.29 -14.00 -12.03
N PHE A 118 -1.05 -13.04 -12.92
CA PHE A 118 -1.98 -12.73 -14.01
C PHE A 118 -1.56 -13.42 -15.31
#